data_AF-A0A1K2FMA6-F1
#
_entry.id   AF-A0A1K2FMA6-F1
#
_cell.length_a   1.000
_cell.length_b   1.000
_cell.length_c   1.000
_cell.angle_alpha   90.00
_cell.angle_beta   90.00
_cell.angle_gamma   90.00
#
_symmetry.space_group_name_H-M   'P 1'
#
loop_
_entity.id
_entity.type
_entity.pdbx_description
1 polymer ?
#
loop_
_entity_poly.entity_id
_entity_poly.type
_entity_poly.pdbx_seq_one_letter_code
_entity_poly.pdbx_strand_id
1 'polypeptide(L)'
;MNTAFTSAEAQRAVEVLGSRPLVRLITEIDDNGAIPPRRLAGTLPDLSAHQLRSASEMARAHGLVRIAPGAGLELTAAGAELADLYDAMARWARRHAVPAPVCEFSGRVRCVLDLLAPSLTTECAEGAEAALARLRTLLIQWLAGNLQVARVPEPELAA
;
A
#
# COMPACT_ATOMS: atom_id res chain seq x y z
N MET A 1 -9.19 10.69 -17.29
CA MET A 1 -8.65 11.94 -16.72
C MET A 1 -7.41 11.56 -15.92
N ASN A 2 -6.21 11.98 -16.34
CA ASN A 2 -4.99 11.78 -15.54
C ASN A 2 -4.96 12.86 -14.46
N THR A 3 -5.39 12.53 -13.25
CA THR A 3 -5.14 13.37 -12.08
C THR A 3 -3.66 13.27 -11.75
N ALA A 4 -2.91 14.31 -12.06
CA ALA A 4 -1.53 14.40 -11.59
C ALA A 4 -1.53 14.77 -10.11
N PHE A 5 -0.73 14.07 -9.32
CA PHE A 5 -0.52 14.38 -7.92
C PHE A 5 0.58 15.44 -7.80
N THR A 6 0.49 16.28 -6.78
CA THR A 6 1.64 17.11 -6.41
C THR A 6 2.80 16.21 -5.98
N SER A 7 4.04 16.68 -6.09
CA SER A 7 5.22 15.92 -5.65
C SER A 7 5.11 15.47 -4.18
N ALA A 8 4.58 16.34 -3.31
CA ALA A 8 4.35 16.03 -1.91
C ALA A 8 3.28 14.94 -1.67
N GLU A 9 2.18 14.98 -2.43
CA GLU A 9 1.13 13.94 -2.38
C GLU A 9 1.66 12.59 -2.88
N ALA A 10 2.41 12.59 -3.98
CA ALA A 10 3.01 11.38 -4.55
C ALA A 10 4.03 10.74 -3.59
N GLN A 11 4.93 11.54 -3.02
CA GLN A 11 5.93 11.06 -2.06
C GLN A 11 5.27 10.47 -0.81
N ARG A 12 4.27 11.16 -0.26
CA ARG A 12 3.52 10.67 0.91
C ARG A 12 2.81 9.36 0.62
N ALA A 13 2.14 9.26 -0.53
CA ALA A 13 1.46 8.03 -0.93
C ALA A 13 2.46 6.86 -1.01
N VAL A 14 3.63 7.07 -1.62
CA VAL A 14 4.69 6.05 -1.71
C VAL A 14 5.26 5.68 -0.34
N GLU A 15 5.43 6.65 0.57
CA GLU A 15 5.86 6.40 1.96
C GLU A 15 4.86 5.54 2.73
N VAL A 16 3.57 5.88 2.69
CA VAL A 16 2.50 5.12 3.37
C VAL A 16 2.37 3.73 2.77
N LEU A 17 2.13 3.65 1.45
CA LEU A 17 1.90 2.40 0.74
C LEU A 17 3.12 1.48 0.70
N GLY A 18 4.32 2.03 0.78
CA GLY A 18 5.57 1.27 0.79
C GLY A 18 6.02 0.85 2.18
N SER A 19 5.32 1.23 3.26
CA SER A 19 5.72 0.89 4.61
C SER A 19 5.61 -0.63 4.84
N ARG A 20 6.72 -1.25 5.30
CA ARG A 20 6.77 -2.71 5.52
C ARG A 20 5.62 -3.23 6.42
N PRO A 21 5.29 -2.59 7.56
CA PRO A 21 4.20 -3.06 8.40
C PRO A 21 2.83 -3.03 7.70
N LEU A 22 2.55 -2.01 6.89
CA LEU A 22 1.29 -1.92 6.15
C LEU A 22 1.21 -2.99 5.06
N VAL A 23 2.25 -3.11 4.23
CA VAL A 23 2.29 -4.13 3.16
C VAL A 23 2.10 -5.52 3.75
N ARG A 24 2.80 -5.83 4.84
CA ARG A 24 2.69 -7.12 5.52
C ARG A 24 1.31 -7.35 6.12
N LEU A 25 0.69 -6.34 6.72
CA LEU A 25 -0.67 -6.45 7.27
C LEU A 25 -1.73 -6.71 6.18
N ILE A 26 -1.70 -5.93 5.10
CA ILE A 26 -2.69 -6.02 4.03
C ILE A 26 -2.60 -7.38 3.33
N THR A 27 -1.38 -7.81 2.98
CA THR A 27 -1.15 -9.11 2.33
C THR A 27 -1.51 -10.29 3.21
N GLU A 28 -1.22 -10.22 4.52
CA GLU A 28 -1.58 -11.30 5.43
C GLU A 28 -3.10 -11.51 5.53
N ILE A 29 -3.87 -10.42 5.53
CA ILE A 29 -5.34 -10.48 5.55
C ILE A 29 -5.88 -10.93 4.18
N ASP A 30 -5.24 -10.53 3.08
CA ASP A 30 -5.60 -10.98 1.73
C ASP A 30 -5.42 -12.51 1.58
N ASP A 31 -4.26 -13.02 1.99
CA ASP A 31 -3.90 -14.44 1.86
C ASP A 31 -4.70 -15.35 2.79
N ASN A 32 -5.02 -14.90 4.00
CA ASN A 32 -5.56 -15.76 5.07
C ASN A 32 -6.94 -15.34 5.58
N GLY A 33 -7.48 -14.23 5.10
CA GLY A 33 -8.73 -13.64 5.57
C GLY A 33 -8.57 -12.87 6.88
N ALA A 34 -9.71 -12.55 7.50
CA ALA A 34 -9.77 -11.67 8.66
C ALA A 34 -8.92 -12.18 9.84
N ILE A 35 -8.18 -11.26 10.49
CA ILE A 35 -7.31 -11.58 11.62
C ILE A 35 -7.99 -11.17 12.93
N PRO A 36 -8.28 -12.12 13.85
CA PRO A 36 -8.79 -11.77 15.17
C PRO A 36 -7.79 -10.91 15.96
N PRO A 37 -8.22 -9.87 16.70
CA PRO A 37 -7.29 -8.97 17.39
C PRO A 37 -6.30 -9.67 18.33
N ARG A 38 -6.77 -10.73 19.01
CA ARG A 38 -5.92 -11.54 19.92
C ARG A 38 -4.87 -12.38 19.19
N ARG A 39 -5.06 -12.64 17.89
CA ARG A 39 -4.14 -13.44 17.07
C ARG A 39 -3.16 -12.59 16.25
N LEU A 40 -3.36 -11.27 16.19
CA LEU A 40 -2.59 -10.38 15.32
C LEU A 40 -1.07 -10.51 15.55
N ALA A 41 -0.62 -10.44 16.81
CA ALA A 41 0.81 -10.57 17.14
C ALA A 41 1.38 -11.96 16.83
N GLY A 42 0.58 -13.02 16.96
CA GLY A 42 1.00 -14.38 16.64
C GLY A 42 1.00 -14.68 15.13
N THR A 43 0.20 -13.93 14.35
CA THR A 43 0.09 -14.08 12.89
C THR A 43 1.21 -13.31 12.17
N LEU A 44 1.63 -12.19 12.75
CA LEU A 44 2.67 -11.32 12.22
C LEU A 44 3.85 -11.21 13.20
N PRO A 45 4.57 -12.32 13.47
CA PRO A 45 5.62 -12.37 14.50
C PRO A 45 6.87 -11.56 14.12
N ASP A 46 7.01 -11.19 12.84
CA ASP A 46 8.12 -10.38 12.34
C ASP A 46 7.93 -8.87 12.59
N LEU A 47 6.76 -8.46 13.12
CA LEU A 47 6.43 -7.09 13.46
C LEU A 47 6.29 -6.92 14.98
N SER A 48 6.85 -5.83 15.51
CA SER A 48 6.64 -5.47 16.91
C SER A 48 5.18 -5.07 17.19
N ALA A 49 4.75 -5.18 18.45
CA ALA A 49 3.41 -4.75 18.87
C ALA A 49 3.11 -3.28 18.55
N HIS A 50 4.13 -2.41 18.60
CA HIS A 50 3.97 -1.00 18.22
C HIS A 50 3.75 -0.84 16.72
N GLN A 51 4.53 -1.54 15.88
CA GLN A 51 4.34 -1.55 14.42
C GLN A 51 2.97 -2.10 14.03
N LEU A 52 2.49 -3.16 14.70
CA LEU A 52 1.16 -3.73 14.44
C LEU A 52 0.04 -2.75 14.79
N ARG A 53 0.12 -2.09 15.93
CA ARG A 53 -0.85 -1.04 16.32
C ARG A 53 -0.85 0.09 15.31
N SER A 54 0.33 0.66 15.03
CA SER A 54 0.47 1.77 14.09
C SER A 54 -0.01 1.42 12.68
N ALA A 55 0.33 0.24 12.16
CA ALA A 55 -0.13 -0.23 10.85
C ALA A 55 -1.66 -0.44 10.82
N SER A 56 -2.23 -1.01 11.89
CA SER A 56 -3.68 -1.22 11.99
C SER A 56 -4.43 0.11 12.07
N GLU A 57 -3.94 1.07 12.85
CA GLU A 57 -4.49 2.42 12.95
C GLU A 57 -4.41 3.15 11.62
N MET A 58 -3.25 3.12 10.96
CA MET A 58 -3.03 3.72 9.64
C MET A 58 -3.94 3.09 8.58
N ALA A 59 -4.01 1.76 8.52
CA ALA A 59 -4.86 1.06 7.57
C ALA A 59 -6.36 1.39 7.79
N ARG A 60 -6.79 1.54 9.04
CA ARG A 60 -8.16 1.98 9.37
C ARG A 60 -8.41 3.44 8.99
N ALA A 61 -7.47 4.33 9.30
CA ALA A 61 -7.58 5.75 8.98
C ALA A 61 -7.70 5.98 7.46
N HIS A 62 -7.03 5.15 6.66
CA HIS A 62 -7.12 5.19 5.20
C HIS A 62 -8.26 4.33 4.62
N GLY A 63 -9.08 3.69 5.45
CA GLY A 63 -10.22 2.88 5.00
C GLY A 63 -9.84 1.59 4.28
N LEU A 64 -8.61 1.09 4.47
CA LEU A 64 -8.10 -0.15 3.85
C LEU A 64 -8.57 -1.40 4.58
N VAL A 65 -8.80 -1.27 5.89
CA VAL A 65 -9.31 -2.34 6.75
C VAL A 65 -10.45 -1.83 7.63
N ARG A 66 -11.31 -2.75 8.04
CA ARG A 66 -12.37 -2.51 9.02
C ARG A 66 -12.39 -3.63 10.06
N ILE A 67 -13.08 -3.39 11.17
CA ILE A 67 -13.35 -4.44 12.17
C ILE A 67 -14.68 -5.09 11.83
N ALA A 68 -14.64 -6.35 11.44
CA ALA A 68 -15.82 -7.20 11.31
C ALA A 68 -16.19 -7.84 12.65
N PRO A 69 -17.46 -7.71 13.10
CA PRO A 69 -17.95 -8.39 14.29
C PRO A 69 -17.70 -9.90 14.20
N GLY A 70 -17.07 -10.46 15.24
CA GLY A 70 -16.79 -11.90 15.33
C GLY A 70 -15.59 -12.40 14.51
N ALA A 71 -15.11 -11.66 13.50
CA ALA A 71 -13.99 -12.07 12.65
C ALA A 71 -12.68 -11.31 12.98
N GLY A 72 -12.77 -10.02 13.30
CA GLY A 72 -11.61 -9.18 13.59
C GLY A 72 -11.29 -8.20 12.46
N LEU A 73 -10.01 -8.00 12.18
CA LEU A 73 -9.54 -7.05 11.17
C LEU A 73 -9.66 -7.67 9.78
N GLU A 74 -10.42 -7.05 8.89
CA GLU A 74 -10.64 -7.52 7.51
C GLU A 74 -10.39 -6.41 6.47
N LEU A 75 -10.07 -6.80 5.24
CA LEU A 75 -9.93 -5.85 4.13
C LEU A 75 -11.28 -5.24 3.75
N THR A 76 -11.25 -3.96 3.39
CA THR A 76 -12.32 -3.33 2.61
C THR A 76 -12.11 -3.62 1.12
N ALA A 77 -13.03 -3.16 0.26
CA ALA A 77 -12.83 -3.23 -1.19
C ALA A 77 -11.54 -2.51 -1.62
N ALA A 78 -11.29 -1.31 -1.09
CA ALA A 78 -10.06 -0.56 -1.37
C ALA A 78 -8.79 -1.29 -0.86
N GLY A 79 -8.89 -1.99 0.28
CA GLY A 79 -7.81 -2.83 0.80
C GLY A 79 -7.50 -4.04 -0.07
N ALA A 80 -8.53 -4.70 -0.60
CA ALA A 80 -8.38 -5.83 -1.52
C ALA A 80 -7.77 -5.38 -2.86
N GLU A 81 -8.25 -4.27 -3.43
CA GLU A 81 -7.65 -3.68 -4.64
C GLU A 81 -6.18 -3.29 -4.43
N LEU A 82 -5.82 -2.85 -3.22
CA LEU A 82 -4.43 -2.57 -2.86
C LEU A 82 -3.59 -3.85 -2.77
N ALA A 83 -4.15 -4.95 -2.26
CA ALA A 83 -3.47 -6.24 -2.23
C ALA A 83 -3.17 -6.75 -3.65
N ASP A 84 -4.15 -6.65 -4.57
CA ASP A 84 -3.96 -6.96 -5.99
C ASP A 84 -2.84 -6.12 -6.63
N LEU A 85 -2.78 -4.82 -6.30
CA LEU A 85 -1.68 -3.94 -6.73
C LEU A 85 -0.33 -4.41 -6.20
N TYR A 86 -0.24 -4.76 -4.92
CA TYR A 86 0.98 -5.26 -4.30
C TYR A 86 1.47 -6.55 -4.95
N ASP A 87 0.58 -7.51 -5.22
CA ASP A 87 0.95 -8.73 -5.91
C ASP A 87 1.39 -8.46 -7.37
N ALA A 88 0.70 -7.56 -8.08
CA ALA A 88 1.10 -7.14 -9.42
C ALA A 88 2.51 -6.51 -9.44
N MET A 89 2.81 -5.63 -8.48
CA MET A 89 4.13 -5.03 -8.30
C MET A 89 5.19 -6.09 -7.98
N ALA A 90 4.94 -6.96 -6.99
CA ALA A 90 5.89 -8.00 -6.61
C ALA A 90 6.16 -9.00 -7.74
N ARG A 91 5.13 -9.33 -8.53
CA ARG A 91 5.26 -10.17 -9.73
C ARG A 91 6.10 -9.49 -10.81
N TRP A 92 5.90 -8.20 -11.07
CA TRP A 92 6.71 -7.44 -12.01
C TRP A 92 8.18 -7.38 -11.55
N ALA A 93 8.42 -7.07 -10.27
CA ALA A 93 9.73 -7.07 -9.64
C ALA A 93 10.46 -8.43 -9.77
N ARG A 94 9.74 -9.53 -9.52
CA ARG A 94 10.26 -10.90 -9.72
C ARG A 94 10.68 -11.15 -11.17
N ARG A 95 9.86 -10.76 -12.14
CA ARG A 95 10.15 -10.95 -13.57
C ARG A 95 11.39 -10.18 -14.03
N HIS A 96 11.64 -9.03 -13.43
CA HIS A 96 12.75 -8.15 -13.79
C HIS A 96 13.98 -8.28 -12.89
N ALA A 97 13.95 -9.20 -11.91
CA ALA A 97 15.01 -9.40 -10.93
C ALA A 97 15.43 -8.11 -10.19
N VAL A 98 14.43 -7.27 -9.86
CA VAL A 98 14.60 -6.02 -9.10
C VAL A 98 13.74 -6.03 -7.84
N PRO A 99 14.27 -5.68 -6.66
CA PRO A 99 15.70 -5.59 -6.32
C PRO A 99 16.35 -6.99 -6.39
N ALA A 100 17.57 -7.14 -5.85
CA ALA A 100 18.31 -8.41 -5.87
C ALA A 100 17.43 -9.66 -5.59
N PRO A 101 17.74 -10.83 -6.18
CA PRO A 101 16.81 -11.97 -6.22
C PRO A 101 16.28 -12.44 -4.86
N VAL A 102 17.07 -12.29 -3.80
CA VAL A 102 16.67 -12.56 -2.41
C VAL A 102 16.22 -11.25 -1.76
N CYS A 103 14.93 -10.98 -1.88
CA CYS A 103 14.30 -9.84 -1.22
C CYS A 103 12.88 -10.22 -0.81
N GLU A 104 12.50 -9.78 0.39
CA GLU A 104 11.16 -9.93 0.93
C GLU A 104 10.11 -9.29 0.02
N PHE A 105 8.87 -9.79 0.10
CA PHE A 105 7.74 -9.27 -0.68
C PHE A 105 7.59 -7.74 -0.53
N SER A 106 7.64 -7.23 0.72
CA SER A 106 7.52 -5.79 0.98
C SER A 106 8.65 -4.97 0.36
N GLY A 107 9.87 -5.53 0.27
CA GLY A 107 10.99 -4.86 -0.38
C GLY A 107 10.80 -4.75 -1.90
N ARG A 108 10.21 -5.78 -2.54
CA ARG A 108 9.82 -5.73 -3.96
C ARG A 108 8.76 -4.68 -4.22
N VAL A 109 7.70 -4.66 -3.41
CA VAL A 109 6.63 -3.65 -3.50
C VAL A 109 7.22 -2.25 -3.36
N ARG A 110 8.02 -2.01 -2.32
CA ARG A 110 8.66 -0.70 -2.09
C ARG A 110 9.52 -0.27 -3.28
N CYS A 111 10.34 -1.17 -3.81
CA CYS A 111 11.18 -0.91 -4.98
C CYS A 111 10.35 -0.47 -6.19
N VAL A 112 9.23 -1.14 -6.49
CA VAL A 112 8.37 -0.75 -7.61
C VAL A 112 7.66 0.58 -7.35
N LEU A 113 7.21 0.84 -6.13
CA LEU A 113 6.64 2.14 -5.76
C LEU A 113 7.65 3.28 -5.95
N ASP A 114 8.90 3.09 -5.53
CA ASP A 114 9.98 4.07 -5.73
C ASP A 114 10.27 4.31 -7.22
N LEU A 115 10.19 3.27 -8.07
CA LEU A 115 10.31 3.40 -9.53
C LEU A 115 9.15 4.18 -10.15
N LEU A 116 7.94 4.04 -9.61
CA LEU A 116 6.74 4.70 -10.11
C LEU A 116 6.62 6.15 -9.63
N ALA A 117 7.21 6.49 -8.48
CA ALA A 117 7.05 7.79 -7.82
C ALA A 117 7.29 9.00 -8.74
N PRO A 118 8.35 9.05 -9.59
CA PRO A 118 8.60 10.18 -10.47
C PRO A 118 7.51 10.37 -11.54
N SER A 119 6.83 9.29 -11.94
CA SER A 119 5.79 9.33 -12.98
C SER A 119 4.38 9.54 -12.43
N LEU A 120 4.23 9.67 -11.11
CA LEU A 120 2.97 10.08 -10.48
C LEU A 120 2.77 11.61 -10.52
N THR A 121 3.84 12.36 -10.78
CA THR A 121 3.81 13.82 -10.92
C THR A 121 3.64 14.24 -12.39
N THR A 122 3.29 15.51 -12.63
CA THR A 122 3.13 16.09 -13.98
C THR A 122 4.42 16.13 -14.80
N GLU A 123 5.60 15.89 -14.22
CA GLU A 123 6.88 16.34 -14.78
C GLU A 123 7.71 15.26 -15.49
N CYS A 124 7.32 13.98 -15.45
CA CYS A 124 8.18 12.93 -16.02
C CYS A 124 7.39 11.75 -16.59
N ALA A 125 7.13 11.78 -17.90
CA ALA A 125 6.21 10.83 -18.53
C ALA A 125 6.73 10.22 -19.84
N GLU A 126 8.03 9.95 -20.02
CA GLU A 126 8.46 9.19 -21.21
C GLU A 126 9.53 8.13 -20.89
N GLY A 127 9.26 6.88 -21.32
CA GLY A 127 10.26 5.79 -21.35
C GLY A 127 9.92 4.49 -20.59
N ALA A 128 8.79 4.39 -19.90
CA ALA A 128 8.48 3.20 -19.08
C ALA A 128 8.05 1.98 -19.92
N GLU A 129 8.63 0.81 -19.63
CA GLU A 129 8.19 -0.50 -20.13
C GLU A 129 6.67 -0.67 -19.96
N ALA A 130 5.99 -1.27 -20.95
CA ALA A 130 4.52 -1.34 -20.99
C ALA A 130 3.88 -1.94 -19.72
N ALA A 131 4.54 -2.91 -19.08
CA ALA A 131 4.05 -3.50 -17.84
C ALA A 131 4.15 -2.53 -16.65
N LEU A 132 5.23 -1.75 -16.56
CA LEU A 132 5.41 -0.72 -15.53
C LEU A 132 4.45 0.46 -15.78
N ALA A 133 4.23 0.84 -17.03
CA ALA A 133 3.21 1.83 -17.40
C ALA A 133 1.80 1.40 -16.98
N ARG A 134 1.46 0.11 -17.13
CA ARG A 134 0.19 -0.44 -16.64
C ARG A 134 0.08 -0.35 -15.11
N LEU A 135 1.14 -0.70 -14.38
CA LEU A 135 1.17 -0.56 -12.92
C LEU A 135 0.98 0.90 -12.49
N ARG A 136 1.61 1.84 -13.21
CA ARG A 136 1.41 3.28 -13.00
C ARG A 136 -0.06 3.67 -13.14
N THR A 137 -0.72 3.24 -14.21
CA THR A 137 -2.14 3.56 -14.45
C THR A 137 -3.02 3.00 -13.33
N LEU A 138 -2.81 1.75 -12.92
CA LEU A 138 -3.59 1.13 -11.84
C LEU A 138 -3.36 1.86 -10.51
N LEU A 139 -2.12 2.25 -10.20
CA LEU A 139 -1.80 3.01 -8.99
C LEU A 139 -2.45 4.40 -9.00
N ILE A 140 -2.40 5.12 -10.13
CA ILE A 140 -3.08 6.43 -10.27
C ILE A 140 -4.58 6.28 -10.08
N GLN A 141 -5.19 5.28 -10.70
CA GLN A 141 -6.64 5.02 -10.59
C GLN A 141 -7.04 4.72 -9.15
N TRP A 142 -6.26 3.87 -8.47
CA TRP A 142 -6.50 3.54 -7.07
C TRP A 142 -6.34 4.76 -6.16
N LEU A 143 -5.28 5.55 -6.36
CA LEU A 143 -5.05 6.78 -5.58
C LEU A 143 -6.15 7.83 -5.81
N ALA A 144 -6.67 7.94 -7.03
CA ALA A 144 -7.79 8.84 -7.33
C ALA A 144 -9.07 8.46 -6.58
N GLY A 145 -9.27 7.17 -6.30
CA GLY A 145 -10.35 6.67 -5.43
C GLY A 145 -10.05 6.71 -3.93
N ASN A 146 -8.79 6.90 -3.54
CA ASN A 146 -8.30 6.81 -2.16
C ASN A 146 -7.42 8.02 -1.78
N LEU A 147 -7.89 9.23 -2.06
CA LEU A 147 -7.13 10.47 -1.87
C LEU A 147 -6.65 10.69 -0.42
N GLN A 148 -7.35 10.13 0.57
CA GLN A 148 -6.94 10.16 1.98
C GLN A 148 -5.58 9.52 2.24
N VAL A 149 -5.06 8.70 1.33
CA VAL A 149 -3.71 8.12 1.41
C VAL A 149 -2.64 9.14 1.00
N ALA A 150 -2.96 10.00 0.03
CA ALA A 150 -2.06 11.01 -0.49
C ALA A 150 -2.17 12.35 0.27
N ARG A 151 -3.30 12.59 0.95
CA ARG A 151 -3.59 13.84 1.67
C ARG A 151 -3.51 13.64 3.18
N VAL A 152 -3.05 14.67 3.88
CA VAL A 152 -3.12 14.70 5.35
C VAL A 152 -4.58 14.92 5.74
N PRO A 153 -5.17 14.12 6.65
CA PRO A 153 -6.34 14.60 7.37
C PRO A 153 -5.88 15.82 8.16
N GLU A 154 -6.39 17.02 7.83
CA GLU A 154 -6.20 18.15 8.72
C GLU A 154 -6.61 17.70 10.13
N PRO A 155 -5.77 17.94 11.16
CA PRO A 155 -6.18 17.61 12.51
C PRO A 155 -7.45 18.41 12.78
N GLU A 156 -8.55 17.70 13.01
CA GLU A 156 -9.78 18.29 13.52
C GLU A 156 -9.40 18.98 14.84
N LEU A 157 -9.24 20.31 14.79
CA LEU A 157 -9.02 21.14 15.95
C LEU A 157 -10.25 20.96 16.85
N ALA A 158 -10.10 20.07 17.84
CA ALA A 158 -11.08 19.91 18.89
C ALA A 158 -11.34 21.29 19.51
N ALA A 159 -12.62 21.69 19.46
CA ALA A 159 -13.16 22.96 19.94
C ALA A 159 -12.95 23.18 21.45
#